data_AF-A0A3M9ZUM3-F1
#
_entry.id   AF-A0A3M9ZUM3-F1
#
_cell.length_a   1.000
_cell.length_b   1.000
_cell.length_c   1.000
_cell.angle_alpha   90.00
_cell.angle_beta   90.00
_cell.angle_gamma   90.00
#
_symmetry.space_group_name_H-M   'P 1'
#
loop_
_entity.id
_entity.type
_entity.pdbx_description
1 polymer ?
#
loop_
_entity_poly.entity_id
_entity_poly.type
_entity_poly.pdbx_seq_one_letter_code
_entity_poly.pdbx_strand_id
1 'polypeptide(L)'
;KVVNHMYLTAKKQNNYPLILPLQMLLPTVLEHADAMKAAIPAFRAGQPVGDGIGPMVIGRMMLECTKEAVSFETVLARTEFEGRQLVLVKARGPESTVGRPADALEVLTADCSIDVIIMVDASLKMEGEDSATIAHGFGAAIGGIGTERFQIEEIATRKKIPVFSIIVRQSIKEAITLMTRDIADQADDVRKRIQEMILENTKEGQTVLAIGVGNTSGVSQ
;
A
#
# COMPACT_ATOMS: atom_id res chain seq x y z
N LYS A 1 -3.48 -20.49 17.00
CA LYS A 1 -3.46 -20.13 18.44
C LYS A 1 -4.84 -19.67 18.93
N VAL A 2 -5.48 -18.69 18.29
CA VAL A 2 -6.81 -18.16 18.68
C VAL A 2 -7.91 -19.24 18.70
N VAL A 3 -8.04 -20.04 17.63
CA VAL A 3 -9.01 -21.15 17.54
C VAL A 3 -8.87 -22.13 18.72
N ASN A 4 -7.64 -22.57 19.00
CA ASN A 4 -7.37 -23.49 20.10
C ASN A 4 -7.66 -22.86 21.48
N HIS A 5 -7.33 -21.57 21.67
CA HIS A 5 -7.65 -20.86 22.90
C HIS A 5 -9.17 -20.80 23.13
N MET A 6 -9.94 -20.37 22.14
CA MET A 6 -11.41 -20.30 22.22
C MET A 6 -12.04 -21.68 22.49
N TYR A 7 -11.58 -22.71 21.79
CA TYR A 7 -12.03 -24.09 22.00
C TYR A 7 -11.75 -24.59 23.43
N LEU A 8 -10.53 -24.40 23.93
CA LEU A 8 -10.15 -24.83 25.28
C LEU A 8 -10.88 -24.04 26.36
N THR A 9 -11.12 -22.75 26.15
CA THR A 9 -11.91 -21.91 27.07
C THR A 9 -13.35 -22.41 27.15
N ALA A 10 -14.00 -22.66 26.00
CA ALA A 10 -15.34 -23.22 25.94
C ALA A 10 -15.43 -24.57 26.69
N LYS A 11 -14.46 -25.45 26.45
CA LYS A 11 -14.37 -26.77 27.10
C LYS A 11 -14.14 -26.69 28.60
N LYS A 12 -13.19 -25.85 29.06
CA LYS A 12 -12.87 -25.70 30.49
C LYS A 12 -13.99 -25.08 31.30
N GLN A 13 -14.71 -24.12 30.73
CA GLN A 13 -15.82 -23.44 31.39
C GLN A 13 -17.16 -24.15 31.20
N ASN A 14 -17.19 -25.26 30.45
CA ASN A 14 -18.41 -25.97 30.04
C ASN A 14 -19.45 -25.02 29.40
N ASN A 15 -18.96 -23.99 28.69
CA ASN A 15 -19.75 -22.90 28.15
C ASN A 15 -19.93 -23.09 26.64
N TYR A 16 -20.89 -23.93 26.27
CA TYR A 16 -21.23 -24.26 24.89
C TYR A 16 -21.54 -23.06 23.99
N PRO A 17 -22.18 -21.96 24.49
CA PRO A 17 -22.31 -20.72 23.72
C PRO A 17 -20.99 -20.18 23.12
N LEU A 18 -19.83 -20.43 23.73
CA LEU A 18 -18.54 -20.00 23.19
C LEU A 18 -18.10 -20.78 21.93
N ILE A 19 -18.77 -21.88 21.59
CA ILE A 19 -18.50 -22.66 20.37
C ILE A 19 -19.10 -21.99 19.13
N LEU A 20 -20.23 -21.28 19.26
CA LEU A 20 -20.90 -20.59 18.15
C LEU A 20 -19.97 -19.56 17.47
N PRO A 21 -19.35 -18.60 18.21
CA PRO A 21 -18.38 -17.69 17.63
C PRO A 21 -17.19 -18.40 16.96
N LEU A 22 -16.75 -19.53 17.52
CA LEU A 22 -15.68 -20.34 16.93
C LEU A 22 -16.10 -20.88 15.57
N GLN A 23 -17.30 -21.45 15.46
CA GLN A 23 -17.84 -21.97 14.20
C GLN A 23 -18.01 -20.87 13.15
N MET A 24 -18.41 -19.67 13.56
CA MET A 24 -18.53 -18.51 12.66
C MET A 24 -17.18 -17.99 12.18
N LEU A 25 -16.12 -18.09 12.99
CA LEU A 25 -14.79 -17.57 12.69
C LEU A 25 -13.92 -18.56 11.90
N LEU A 26 -14.23 -19.87 11.98
CA LEU A 26 -13.49 -20.93 11.30
C LEU A 26 -13.37 -20.75 9.77
N PRO A 27 -14.45 -20.40 9.02
CA PRO A 27 -14.36 -20.19 7.58
C PRO A 27 -13.32 -19.12 7.20
N THR A 28 -13.33 -17.97 7.86
CA THR A 28 -12.38 -16.88 7.63
C THR A 28 -10.93 -17.31 7.94
N VAL A 29 -10.71 -18.08 9.00
CA VAL A 29 -9.38 -18.61 9.33
C VAL A 29 -8.88 -19.59 8.28
N LEU A 30 -9.75 -20.46 7.77
CA LEU A 30 -9.41 -21.41 6.71
C LEU A 30 -9.08 -20.67 5.42
N GLU A 31 -9.86 -19.65 5.05
CA GLU A 31 -9.60 -18.82 3.89
C GLU A 31 -8.22 -18.13 3.97
N HIS A 32 -7.87 -17.56 5.12
CA HIS A 32 -6.54 -16.98 5.32
C HIS A 32 -5.42 -18.03 5.20
N ALA A 33 -5.63 -19.23 5.73
CA ALA A 33 -4.65 -20.32 5.64
C ALA A 33 -4.47 -20.78 4.19
N ASP A 34 -5.56 -20.90 3.42
CA ASP A 34 -5.53 -21.26 2.01
C ASP A 34 -4.87 -20.16 1.16
N ALA A 35 -5.15 -18.89 1.46
CA ALA A 35 -4.49 -17.76 0.82
C ALA A 35 -2.97 -17.77 1.08
N MET A 36 -2.54 -18.03 2.31
CA MET A 36 -1.10 -18.16 2.64
C MET A 36 -0.44 -19.32 1.90
N LYS A 37 -1.12 -20.47 1.79
CA LYS A 37 -0.62 -21.60 1.00
C LYS A 37 -0.50 -21.25 -0.48
N ALA A 38 -1.49 -20.54 -1.02
CA ALA A 38 -1.51 -20.09 -2.42
C ALA A 38 -0.48 -18.99 -2.72
N ALA A 39 0.02 -18.28 -1.71
CA ALA A 39 1.03 -17.23 -1.86
C ALA A 39 2.44 -17.79 -2.13
N ILE A 40 2.75 -18.99 -1.62
CA ILE A 40 4.10 -19.58 -1.68
C ILE A 40 4.68 -19.61 -3.11
N PRO A 41 3.94 -20.06 -4.15
CA PRO A 41 4.47 -20.08 -5.51
C PRO A 41 4.81 -18.69 -6.05
N ALA A 42 3.99 -17.67 -5.77
CA ALA A 42 4.20 -16.31 -6.25
C ALA A 42 5.49 -15.71 -5.67
N PHE A 43 5.68 -15.82 -4.36
CA PHE A 43 6.92 -15.36 -3.70
C PHE A 43 8.15 -16.17 -4.15
N ARG A 44 8.03 -17.49 -4.30
CA ARG A 44 9.14 -18.33 -4.77
C ARG A 44 9.56 -18.00 -6.20
N ALA A 45 8.60 -17.66 -7.05
CA ALA A 45 8.85 -17.27 -8.44
C ALA A 45 9.22 -15.79 -8.61
N GLY A 46 9.21 -15.00 -7.53
CA GLY A 46 9.45 -13.55 -7.60
C GLY A 46 8.41 -12.83 -8.45
N GLN A 47 7.16 -13.27 -8.41
CA GLN A 47 6.06 -12.68 -9.16
C GLN A 47 5.42 -11.51 -8.41
N PRO A 48 4.80 -10.56 -9.13
CA PRO A 48 4.04 -9.47 -8.52
C PRO A 48 2.85 -10.01 -7.74
N VAL A 49 2.70 -9.51 -6.51
CA VAL A 49 1.54 -9.80 -5.64
C VAL A 49 0.57 -8.61 -5.63
N GLY A 50 -0.70 -8.82 -5.29
CA GLY A 50 -1.72 -7.76 -5.33
C GLY A 50 -1.35 -6.52 -4.51
N ASP A 51 -0.75 -6.72 -3.33
CA ASP A 51 -0.19 -5.64 -2.48
C ASP A 51 0.82 -4.74 -3.20
N GLY A 52 1.43 -5.20 -4.30
CA GLY A 52 2.41 -4.44 -5.08
C GLY A 52 1.83 -3.44 -6.06
N ILE A 53 0.51 -3.19 -6.08
CA ILE A 53 -0.10 -2.22 -7.02
C ILE A 53 0.41 -0.79 -6.81
N GLY A 54 0.59 -0.34 -5.56
CA GLY A 54 1.12 0.99 -5.25
C GLY A 54 2.53 1.20 -5.83
N PRO A 55 3.52 0.36 -5.47
CA PRO A 55 4.85 0.42 -6.05
C PRO A 55 4.88 0.16 -7.56
N MET A 56 3.93 -0.61 -8.11
CA MET A 56 3.83 -0.84 -9.56
C MET A 56 3.45 0.44 -10.29
N VAL A 57 2.45 1.18 -9.81
CA VAL A 57 2.02 2.44 -10.43
C VAL A 57 3.14 3.47 -10.40
N ILE A 58 3.75 3.68 -9.23
CA ILE A 58 4.87 4.62 -9.10
C ILE A 58 6.09 4.13 -9.89
N GLY A 59 6.38 2.83 -9.87
CA GLY A 59 7.47 2.24 -10.65
C GLY A 59 7.32 2.47 -12.16
N ARG A 60 6.10 2.35 -12.70
CA ARG A 60 5.82 2.70 -14.10
C ARG A 60 6.11 4.17 -14.42
N MET A 61 5.86 5.07 -13.46
CA MET A 61 6.18 6.50 -13.61
C MET A 61 7.69 6.80 -13.48
N MET A 62 8.49 5.87 -12.95
CA MET A 62 9.93 6.00 -12.74
C MET A 62 10.78 5.41 -13.88
N LEU A 63 10.19 4.80 -14.91
CA LEU A 63 10.92 4.00 -15.91
C LEU A 63 12.04 4.79 -16.62
N GLU A 64 11.78 6.05 -16.97
CA GLU A 64 12.71 6.91 -17.71
C GLU A 64 13.55 7.82 -16.79
N CYS A 65 13.41 7.67 -15.47
CA CYS A 65 14.04 8.55 -14.48
C CYS A 65 15.27 7.90 -13.83
N THR A 66 16.22 8.75 -13.43
CA THR A 66 17.33 8.32 -12.58
C THR A 66 16.82 8.03 -11.17
N LYS A 67 17.16 6.84 -10.65
CA LYS A 67 16.74 6.36 -9.33
C LYS A 67 17.87 6.55 -8.32
N GLU A 68 17.54 7.12 -7.18
CA GLU A 68 18.48 7.33 -6.07
C GLU A 68 17.94 6.64 -4.80
N ALA A 69 18.84 6.20 -3.92
CA ALA A 69 18.44 5.63 -2.64
C ALA A 69 18.21 6.76 -1.62
N VAL A 70 17.05 6.76 -0.96
CA VAL A 70 16.69 7.80 0.04
C VAL A 70 16.78 7.29 1.48
N SER A 71 16.32 6.06 1.72
CA SER A 71 16.28 5.43 3.03
C SER A 71 16.43 3.91 2.87
N PHE A 72 16.36 3.17 3.99
CA PHE A 72 16.47 1.72 3.98
C PHE A 72 15.43 1.10 3.02
N GLU A 73 15.91 0.34 2.04
CA GLU A 73 15.09 -0.34 1.02
C GLU A 73 14.05 0.57 0.34
N THR A 74 14.37 1.86 0.17
CA THR A 74 13.47 2.84 -0.47
C THR A 74 14.22 3.65 -1.53
N VAL A 75 13.59 3.82 -2.68
CA VAL A 75 14.15 4.55 -3.83
C VAL A 75 13.29 5.75 -4.18
N LEU A 76 13.95 6.81 -4.64
CA LEU A 76 13.35 8.05 -5.10
C LEU A 76 13.68 8.25 -6.59
N ALA A 77 12.80 8.96 -7.29
CA ALA A 77 13.11 9.52 -8.60
C ALA A 77 12.45 10.89 -8.71
N ARG A 78 13.07 11.79 -9.47
CA ARG A 78 12.55 13.12 -9.73
C ARG A 78 12.14 13.22 -11.20
N THR A 79 10.97 13.78 -11.44
CA THR A 79 10.46 14.04 -12.79
C THR A 79 9.64 15.32 -12.79
N GLU A 80 9.23 15.78 -13.97
CA GLU A 80 8.37 16.94 -14.12
C GLU A 80 7.04 16.53 -14.77
N PHE A 81 5.96 17.17 -14.36
CA PHE A 81 4.64 16.99 -14.94
C PHE A 81 3.90 18.32 -14.99
N GLU A 82 3.57 18.78 -16.20
CA GLU A 82 2.84 20.04 -16.43
C GLU A 82 3.39 21.23 -15.60
N GLY A 83 4.71 21.44 -15.65
CA GLY A 83 5.38 22.53 -14.94
C GLY A 83 5.47 22.36 -13.41
N ARG A 84 5.18 21.18 -12.87
CA ARG A 84 5.30 20.82 -11.45
C ARG A 84 6.42 19.81 -11.24
N GLN A 85 7.09 19.92 -10.11
CA GLN A 85 8.15 18.97 -9.73
C GLN A 85 7.49 17.75 -9.07
N LEU A 86 7.71 16.57 -9.61
CA LEU A 86 7.24 15.31 -9.04
C LEU A 86 8.40 14.57 -8.39
N VAL A 87 8.25 14.28 -7.11
CA VAL A 87 9.12 13.38 -6.36
C VAL A 87 8.37 12.06 -6.20
N LEU A 88 8.89 11.02 -6.81
CA LEU A 88 8.31 9.67 -6.80
C LEU A 88 9.08 8.83 -5.79
N VAL A 89 8.38 8.15 -4.88
CA VAL A 89 9.00 7.30 -3.85
C VAL A 89 8.32 5.94 -3.80
N LYS A 90 9.11 4.87 -3.74
CA LYS A 90 8.62 3.51 -3.51
C LYS A 90 9.68 2.64 -2.87
N ALA A 91 9.28 1.46 -2.38
CA ALA A 91 10.24 0.47 -1.92
C ALA A 91 11.17 -0.03 -3.05
N ARG A 92 12.36 -0.48 -2.66
CA ARG A 92 13.38 -1.05 -3.56
C ARG A 92 12.89 -2.41 -4.06
N GLY A 93 12.59 -2.48 -5.35
CA GLY A 93 12.12 -3.69 -6.02
C GLY A 93 13.17 -4.35 -6.94
N PRO A 94 12.99 -5.59 -7.38
CA PRO A 94 11.84 -6.47 -7.16
C PRO A 94 11.99 -7.37 -5.90
N GLU A 95 12.46 -6.81 -4.78
CA GLU A 95 12.65 -7.52 -3.52
C GLU A 95 11.31 -7.62 -2.76
N SER A 96 11.16 -8.63 -1.89
CA SER A 96 9.94 -8.76 -1.06
C SER A 96 9.98 -7.83 0.15
N THR A 97 10.03 -6.52 -0.11
CA THR A 97 10.10 -5.45 0.90
C THR A 97 9.02 -4.39 0.67
N VAL A 98 8.63 -3.76 1.78
CA VAL A 98 7.71 -2.60 1.85
C VAL A 98 8.47 -1.28 2.08
N GLY A 99 9.81 -1.33 2.24
CA GLY A 99 10.66 -0.16 2.43
C GLY A 99 10.40 0.57 3.75
N ARG A 100 10.80 1.84 3.80
CA ARG A 100 10.58 2.76 4.93
C ARG A 100 10.15 4.14 4.43
N PRO A 101 8.87 4.29 4.04
CA PRO A 101 8.35 5.54 3.47
C PRO A 101 8.35 6.69 4.48
N ALA A 102 8.17 6.43 5.78
CA ALA A 102 8.22 7.45 6.82
C ALA A 102 9.62 8.07 6.95
N ASP A 103 10.66 7.24 7.04
CA ASP A 103 12.07 7.69 7.06
C ASP A 103 12.42 8.48 5.79
N ALA A 104 11.93 8.03 4.62
CA ALA A 104 12.13 8.73 3.35
C ALA A 104 11.47 10.12 3.35
N LEU A 105 10.26 10.24 3.89
CA LEU A 105 9.55 11.51 4.00
C LEU A 105 10.30 12.50 4.93
N GLU A 106 10.89 12.02 6.02
CA GLU A 106 11.67 12.86 6.93
C GLU A 106 12.86 13.50 6.21
N VAL A 107 13.65 12.69 5.48
CA VAL A 107 14.79 13.17 4.68
C VAL A 107 14.33 14.14 3.58
N LEU A 108 13.33 13.76 2.79
CA LEU A 108 12.86 14.57 1.67
C LEU A 108 12.32 15.92 2.11
N THR A 109 11.57 15.95 3.20
CA THR A 109 11.02 17.21 3.71
C THR A 109 12.10 18.10 4.33
N ALA A 110 13.29 17.59 4.66
CA ALA A 110 14.44 18.39 5.08
C ALA A 110 15.19 18.99 3.88
N ASP A 111 15.27 18.23 2.78
CA ASP A 111 16.02 18.63 1.57
C ASP A 111 15.21 19.49 0.60
N CYS A 112 13.88 19.35 0.57
CA CYS A 112 13.01 20.11 -0.33
C CYS A 112 11.66 20.50 0.31
N SER A 113 11.06 21.57 -0.21
CA SER A 113 9.69 21.93 0.11
C SER A 113 8.72 21.04 -0.65
N ILE A 114 7.82 20.38 0.06
CA ILE A 114 6.77 19.53 -0.51
C ILE A 114 5.43 20.22 -0.26
N ASP A 115 4.67 20.47 -1.32
CA ASP A 115 3.39 21.16 -1.25
C ASP A 115 2.22 20.19 -1.05
N VAL A 116 2.30 18.97 -1.61
CA VAL A 116 1.24 17.95 -1.54
C VAL A 116 1.86 16.55 -1.49
N ILE A 117 1.27 15.66 -0.69
CA ILE A 117 1.61 14.24 -0.66
C ILE A 117 0.44 13.43 -1.22
N ILE A 118 0.70 12.52 -2.15
CA ILE A 118 -0.26 11.54 -2.69
C ILE A 118 0.27 10.14 -2.41
N MET A 119 -0.45 9.38 -1.60
CA MET A 119 -0.10 7.99 -1.27
C MET A 119 -0.96 7.02 -2.06
N VAL A 120 -0.35 5.98 -2.60
CA VAL A 120 -1.03 4.90 -3.31
C VAL A 120 -0.79 3.61 -2.56
N ASP A 121 -1.84 2.99 -2.06
CA ASP A 121 -1.77 1.77 -1.26
C ASP A 121 -2.82 0.75 -1.72
N ALA A 122 -2.63 -0.50 -1.32
CA ALA A 122 -3.60 -1.56 -1.49
C ALA A 122 -4.25 -1.86 -0.13
N SER A 123 -5.58 -1.95 -0.07
CA SER A 123 -6.27 -2.23 1.19
C SER A 123 -7.27 -3.35 1.06
N LEU A 124 -7.54 -4.02 2.18
CA LEU A 124 -8.52 -5.09 2.21
C LEU A 124 -9.92 -4.53 1.91
N LYS A 125 -10.61 -5.20 1.01
CA LYS A 125 -12.01 -4.92 0.68
C LYS A 125 -12.93 -5.48 1.75
N MET A 126 -14.07 -4.84 1.92
CA MET A 126 -15.18 -5.44 2.68
C MET A 126 -15.92 -6.45 1.81
N GLU A 127 -16.65 -7.39 2.41
CA GLU A 127 -17.37 -8.45 1.66
C GLU A 127 -18.39 -7.89 0.66
N GLY A 128 -18.95 -6.71 0.92
CA GLY A 128 -19.87 -6.03 0.01
C GLY A 128 -19.18 -5.16 -1.07
N GLU A 129 -17.85 -5.08 -1.08
CA GLU A 129 -17.09 -4.30 -2.05
C GLU A 129 -16.54 -5.20 -3.17
N ASP A 130 -16.54 -4.67 -4.39
CA ASP A 130 -15.92 -5.33 -5.53
C ASP A 130 -14.38 -5.21 -5.46
N SER A 131 -13.69 -6.26 -5.89
CA SER A 131 -12.24 -6.24 -6.05
C SER A 131 -11.82 -5.21 -7.09
N ALA A 132 -10.60 -4.68 -6.95
CA ALA A 132 -10.01 -3.68 -7.82
C ALA A 132 -10.78 -2.33 -7.86
N THR A 133 -11.68 -2.08 -6.91
CA THR A 133 -12.33 -0.77 -6.77
C THR A 133 -11.34 0.28 -6.26
N ILE A 134 -11.27 1.43 -6.93
CA ILE A 134 -10.45 2.56 -6.49
C ILE A 134 -11.25 3.46 -5.55
N ALA A 135 -10.73 3.66 -4.34
CA ALA A 135 -11.22 4.66 -3.39
C ALA A 135 -10.19 5.79 -3.24
N HIS A 136 -10.68 7.01 -2.99
CA HIS A 136 -9.83 8.15 -2.69
C HIS A 136 -10.19 8.73 -1.32
N GLY A 137 -9.21 9.28 -0.63
CA GLY A 137 -9.39 9.81 0.73
C GLY A 137 -8.32 10.82 1.13
N PHE A 138 -8.43 11.27 2.37
CA PHE A 138 -7.48 12.17 3.01
C PHE A 138 -6.74 11.42 4.13
N GLY A 139 -5.48 11.76 4.32
CA GLY A 139 -4.61 11.14 5.32
C GLY A 139 -3.75 10.01 4.74
N ALA A 140 -2.83 9.52 5.56
CA ALA A 140 -1.86 8.52 5.15
C ALA A 140 -2.51 7.13 5.03
N ALA A 141 -2.34 6.50 3.87
CA ALA A 141 -2.75 5.12 3.63
C ALA A 141 -1.53 4.21 3.76
N ILE A 142 -1.42 3.59 4.94
CA ILE A 142 -0.42 2.56 5.26
C ILE A 142 -1.09 1.45 6.08
N GLY A 143 -0.84 0.20 5.69
CA GLY A 143 -1.21 -0.98 6.47
C GLY A 143 -0.37 -1.19 7.73
N GLY A 144 -0.88 -1.99 8.68
CA GLY A 144 -0.14 -2.41 9.88
C GLY A 144 -0.62 -1.78 11.18
N ILE A 145 0.23 -1.80 12.21
CA ILE A 145 -0.11 -1.39 13.59
C ILE A 145 -0.24 0.14 13.78
N GLY A 146 -0.06 0.93 12.71
CA GLY A 146 -0.31 2.37 12.69
C GLY A 146 0.88 3.26 13.09
N THR A 147 2.05 2.70 13.41
CA THR A 147 3.24 3.47 13.79
C THR A 147 3.76 4.35 12.66
N GLU A 148 3.92 3.78 11.45
CA GLU A 148 4.37 4.53 10.27
C GLU A 148 3.33 5.55 9.82
N ARG A 149 2.04 5.19 9.85
CA ARG A 149 0.95 6.11 9.56
C ARG A 149 1.02 7.36 10.46
N PHE A 150 1.21 7.15 11.76
CA PHE A 150 1.32 8.25 12.72
C PHE A 150 2.52 9.15 12.41
N GLN A 151 3.69 8.59 12.11
CA GLN A 151 4.89 9.37 11.78
C GLN A 151 4.68 10.24 10.53
N ILE A 152 4.08 9.67 9.47
CA ILE A 152 3.78 10.42 8.24
C ILE A 152 2.78 11.54 8.51
N GLU A 153 1.68 11.25 9.21
CA GLU A 153 0.66 12.25 9.55
C GLU A 153 1.22 13.35 10.46
N GLU A 154 2.10 13.03 11.41
CA GLU A 154 2.75 13.99 12.29
C GLU A 154 3.66 14.95 11.48
N ILE A 155 4.52 14.41 10.62
CA ILE A 155 5.42 15.20 9.76
C ILE A 155 4.61 16.11 8.84
N ALA A 156 3.59 15.56 8.18
CA ALA A 156 2.72 16.30 7.27
C ALA A 156 1.96 17.42 8.00
N THR A 157 1.41 17.13 9.19
CA THR A 157 0.69 18.13 10.00
C THR A 157 1.62 19.24 10.47
N ARG A 158 2.83 18.90 10.96
CA ARG A 158 3.84 19.87 11.41
C ARG A 158 4.26 20.82 10.30
N LYS A 159 4.36 20.31 9.06
CA LYS A 159 4.73 21.08 7.86
C LYS A 159 3.54 21.65 7.10
N LYS A 160 2.30 21.41 7.57
CA LYS A 160 1.03 21.83 6.95
C LYS A 160 0.86 21.34 5.50
N ILE A 161 1.31 20.12 5.24
CA ILE A 161 1.23 19.48 3.93
C ILE A 161 -0.04 18.62 3.87
N PRO A 162 -0.96 18.86 2.92
CA PRO A 162 -2.11 17.98 2.70
C PRO A 162 -1.64 16.60 2.20
N VAL A 163 -2.25 15.55 2.76
CA VAL A 163 -2.01 14.15 2.39
C VAL A 163 -3.27 13.59 1.77
N PHE A 164 -3.16 13.14 0.53
CA PHE A 164 -4.19 12.41 -0.19
C PHE A 164 -3.82 10.94 -0.29
N SER A 165 -4.83 10.08 -0.31
CA SER A 165 -4.64 8.65 -0.52
C SER A 165 -5.51 8.13 -1.66
N ILE A 166 -4.94 7.21 -2.42
CA ILE A 166 -5.63 6.36 -3.40
C ILE A 166 -5.46 4.92 -2.93
N ILE A 167 -6.57 4.25 -2.73
CA ILE A 167 -6.62 2.89 -2.21
C ILE A 167 -7.24 1.98 -3.25
N VAL A 168 -6.54 0.92 -3.63
CA VAL A 168 -7.09 -0.16 -4.46
C VAL A 168 -7.60 -1.26 -3.54
N ARG A 169 -8.90 -1.56 -3.61
CA ARG A 169 -9.54 -2.58 -2.77
C ARG A 169 -9.25 -3.99 -3.30
N GLN A 170 -8.85 -4.89 -2.42
CA GLN A 170 -8.55 -6.27 -2.76
C GLN A 170 -8.91 -7.23 -1.63
N SER A 171 -9.23 -8.49 -1.93
CA SER A 171 -9.36 -9.54 -0.91
C SER A 171 -7.99 -9.89 -0.32
N ILE A 172 -7.98 -10.58 0.83
CA ILE A 172 -6.73 -11.08 1.40
C ILE A 172 -6.00 -12.04 0.46
N LYS A 173 -6.76 -12.85 -0.28
CA LYS A 173 -6.20 -13.79 -1.25
C LYS A 173 -5.50 -13.03 -2.38
N GLU A 174 -6.14 -12.03 -2.95
CA GLU A 174 -5.53 -11.20 -4.02
C GLU A 174 -4.31 -10.43 -3.52
N ALA A 175 -4.34 -9.93 -2.29
CA ALA A 175 -3.25 -9.16 -1.70
C ALA A 175 -1.92 -9.92 -1.64
N ILE A 176 -1.96 -11.20 -1.24
CA ILE A 176 -0.75 -11.99 -0.95
C ILE A 176 -0.40 -13.03 -2.03
N THR A 177 -1.29 -13.26 -2.99
CA THR A 177 -1.03 -14.19 -4.11
C THR A 177 -0.66 -13.42 -5.38
N LEU A 178 -0.45 -14.14 -6.48
CA LEU A 178 -0.17 -13.55 -7.79
C LEU A 178 -1.22 -12.48 -8.12
N MET A 179 -0.74 -11.28 -8.48
CA MET A 179 -1.59 -10.16 -8.84
C MET A 179 -2.57 -10.57 -9.94
N THR A 180 -3.86 -10.35 -9.68
CA THR A 180 -4.91 -10.63 -10.66
C THR A 180 -4.89 -9.60 -11.77
N ARG A 181 -5.42 -9.98 -12.94
CA ARG A 181 -5.55 -9.06 -14.07
C ARG A 181 -6.36 -7.82 -13.71
N ASP A 182 -7.46 -8.00 -12.97
CA ASP A 182 -8.33 -6.89 -12.59
C ASP A 182 -7.57 -5.82 -11.79
N ILE A 183 -6.70 -6.23 -10.85
CA ILE A 183 -5.85 -5.30 -10.08
C ILE A 183 -4.77 -4.67 -10.97
N ALA A 184 -4.13 -5.46 -11.83
CA ALA A 184 -3.07 -4.96 -12.71
C ALA A 184 -3.60 -3.94 -13.75
N ASP A 185 -4.82 -4.15 -14.26
CA ASP A 185 -5.47 -3.28 -15.23
C ASP A 185 -5.85 -1.93 -14.61
N GLN A 186 -6.08 -1.86 -13.28
CA GLN A 186 -6.30 -0.59 -12.56
C GLN A 186 -5.07 0.31 -12.50
N ALA A 187 -3.86 -0.18 -12.78
CA ALA A 187 -2.64 0.63 -12.66
C ALA A 187 -2.68 1.89 -13.53
N ASP A 188 -3.29 1.82 -14.72
CA ASP A 188 -3.44 2.97 -15.61
C ASP A 188 -4.50 3.97 -15.10
N ASP A 189 -5.58 3.48 -14.50
CA ASP A 189 -6.62 4.33 -13.94
C ASP A 189 -6.17 5.02 -12.65
N VAL A 190 -5.40 4.32 -11.79
CA VAL A 190 -4.74 4.93 -10.63
C VAL A 190 -3.75 6.00 -11.10
N ARG A 191 -2.95 5.76 -12.15
CA ARG A 191 -2.05 6.77 -12.70
C ARG A 191 -2.80 8.03 -13.16
N LYS A 192 -3.89 7.87 -13.92
CA LYS A 192 -4.73 9.01 -14.33
C LYS A 192 -5.25 9.76 -13.12
N ARG A 193 -5.69 9.03 -12.09
CA ARG A 193 -6.22 9.64 -10.86
C ARG A 193 -5.15 10.43 -10.09
N ILE A 194 -3.91 9.97 -10.05
CA ILE A 194 -2.77 10.74 -9.51
C ILE A 194 -2.61 12.05 -10.29
N GLN A 195 -2.63 11.99 -11.62
CA GLN A 195 -2.49 13.18 -12.48
C GLN A 195 -3.63 14.18 -12.25
N GLU A 196 -4.88 13.72 -12.19
CA GLU A 196 -6.04 14.56 -11.85
C GLU A 196 -5.88 15.23 -10.48
N MET A 197 -5.49 14.47 -9.44
CA MET A 197 -5.27 15.01 -8.11
C MET A 197 -4.15 16.06 -8.08
N ILE A 198 -3.08 15.86 -8.84
CA ILE A 198 -2.00 16.85 -8.99
C ILE A 198 -2.59 18.15 -9.56
N LEU A 199 -3.36 18.08 -10.65
CA LEU A 199 -3.91 19.26 -11.30
C LEU A 199 -4.93 20.00 -10.45
N GLU A 200 -5.79 19.28 -9.73
CA GLU A 200 -6.82 19.86 -8.87
C GLU A 200 -6.26 20.53 -7.61
N ASN A 201 -5.16 19.99 -7.05
CA ASN A 201 -4.66 20.39 -5.73
C ASN A 201 -3.35 21.18 -5.76
N THR A 202 -2.74 21.40 -6.93
CA THR A 202 -1.49 22.15 -7.05
C THR A 202 -1.44 23.13 -8.21
N LYS A 203 -0.55 24.11 -8.08
CA LYS A 203 -0.21 25.11 -9.10
C LYS A 203 1.16 24.81 -9.72
N GLU A 204 1.42 25.38 -10.88
CA GLU A 204 2.73 25.32 -11.52
C GLU A 204 3.84 25.80 -10.56
N GLY A 205 5.01 25.15 -10.64
CA GLY A 205 6.15 25.40 -9.74
C GLY A 205 6.07 24.71 -8.38
N GLN A 206 4.93 24.12 -8.01
CA GLN A 206 4.81 23.36 -6.75
C GLN A 206 5.41 21.95 -6.88
N THR A 207 5.77 21.39 -5.73
CA THR A 207 6.37 20.06 -5.62
C THR A 207 5.37 19.07 -5.04
N VAL A 208 5.13 17.97 -5.76
CA VAL A 208 4.26 16.87 -5.31
C VAL A 208 5.11 15.66 -5.00
N LEU A 209 4.89 15.07 -3.83
CA LEU A 209 5.45 13.79 -3.45
C LEU A 209 4.42 12.68 -3.66
N ALA A 210 4.68 11.76 -4.58
CA ALA A 210 3.87 10.56 -4.76
C ALA A 210 4.58 9.34 -4.17
N ILE A 211 3.92 8.65 -3.24
CA ILE A 211 4.47 7.47 -2.53
C ILE A 211 3.67 6.23 -2.89
N GLY A 212 4.35 5.21 -3.40
CA GLY A 212 3.79 3.88 -3.65
C GLY A 212 4.07 2.97 -2.46
N VAL A 213 3.03 2.62 -1.71
CA VAL A 213 3.08 1.76 -0.54
C VAL A 213 2.66 0.35 -0.93
N GLY A 214 3.42 -0.64 -0.45
CA GLY A 214 3.14 -2.05 -0.69
C GLY A 214 4.39 -2.86 -0.98
N ASN A 215 4.22 -4.18 -1.10
CA ASN A 215 5.30 -5.11 -1.38
C ASN A 215 5.83 -4.98 -2.82
N THR A 216 7.15 -4.98 -2.99
CA THR A 216 7.81 -4.86 -4.31
C THR A 216 8.23 -6.18 -4.94
N SER A 217 7.84 -7.32 -4.40
CA SER A 217 8.09 -8.65 -4.99
C SER A 217 7.63 -8.66 -6.43
N GLY A 218 8.52 -9.00 -7.37
CA GLY A 218 8.21 -9.05 -8.80
C GLY A 218 7.88 -7.71 -9.47
N VAL A 219 8.02 -6.60 -8.76
CA VAL A 219 7.85 -5.23 -9.28
C VAL A 219 9.22 -4.59 -9.42
N SER A 220 9.75 -4.56 -10.64
CA SER A 220 11.05 -3.94 -10.93
C SER A 220 11.02 -2.41 -10.83
N GLN A 221 12.19 -1.79 -10.97
CA GLN A 221 12.38 -0.34 -10.91
C GLN A 221 12.61 0.25 -12.28
#